data_AF-A0A960KWF2-F1
#
_entry.id   AF-A0A960KWF2-F1
#
_cell.length_a   1.000
_cell.length_b   1.000
_cell.length_c   1.000
_cell.angle_alpha   90.00
_cell.angle_beta   90.00
_cell.angle_gamma   90.00
#
_symmetry.space_group_name_H-M   'P 1'
#
loop_
_entity.id
_entity.type
_entity.pdbx_description
1 polymer ?
#
loop_
_entity_poly.entity_id
_entity_poly.type
_entity_poly.pdbx_seq_one_letter_code
_entity_poly.pdbx_strand_id
1 'polypeptide(L)'
;MTVRNLLLVHPDHETKRRISKLLLDHDCEIIPARTTRQALGYIRVRSPHLVLTAEHLPDGDVENLIQSLRGSHEWNLVPILVLAADANETHLNALERAGATAVLPSHWDSDTMWEMIRTLTDVRVRQEEQNALGISGQLARFGIVELIQEMAKEHGSGLISIDGALPMKIYLRAGNIVHAQHGITIGKKALFRCLRIADAAYHFKGAVFDLEATIEGDLNQLIQEARASNQKLMANFHQMPQPQHRIKIVSWEQMDSIKFTAEARAALEVIKRYPLVRDYLDHLNLPDLVCFEYLITFKERGLIDIITQHRPTAIISDSSCDLGFGQLDQLNVQYVTLRLTNDGGEIADSPRYLPRLNELGKKGTFKISHLEGHGIADKNASLVPDKDCLNLLSAPIDPAYQSLCLKELEKMTKIGFNGQPLMANELVTWVSGQFSVGLAALIQFAAQAAASGDAIETIVEKLERFKKRLHVLYIFPATKGLLGGKATFEIQSWTGTEFKNLVKLGKGEELADQLIKIMTNRYSTSTPIQILIGHAGAEKQGQALLKKINQTFEQGKSQLLAMGPVSTNHLGLGTIGLAFYEEEN
;
A
#
# COMPACT_ATOMS: atom_id res chain seq x y z
N MET A 1 -10.74 32.25 0.70
CA MET A 1 -9.79 32.06 1.80
C MET A 1 -9.16 30.69 1.61
N THR A 2 -7.84 30.64 1.46
CA THR A 2 -7.08 29.40 1.30
C THR A 2 -7.07 28.65 2.62
N VAL A 3 -7.46 27.37 2.62
CA VAL A 3 -7.44 26.54 3.84
C VAL A 3 -6.00 26.23 4.22
N ARG A 4 -5.60 26.51 5.47
CA ARG A 4 -4.23 26.31 5.94
C ARG A 4 -4.00 24.86 6.35
N ASN A 5 -3.34 24.10 5.49
CA ASN A 5 -2.85 22.74 5.78
C ASN A 5 -1.61 22.79 6.67
N LEU A 6 -1.65 22.15 7.84
CA LEU A 6 -0.56 22.11 8.82
C LEU A 6 -0.17 20.65 9.10
N LEU A 7 1.12 20.34 9.01
CA LEU A 7 1.65 19.01 9.35
C LEU A 7 2.05 19.00 10.82
N LEU A 8 1.31 18.27 11.64
CA LEU A 8 1.54 18.16 13.09
C LEU A 8 2.26 16.85 13.41
N VAL A 9 3.55 16.91 13.70
CA VAL A 9 4.42 15.77 13.99
C VAL A 9 4.66 15.67 15.49
N HIS A 10 3.93 14.81 16.19
CA HIS A 10 4.08 14.68 17.64
C HIS A 10 3.78 13.24 18.10
N PRO A 11 4.63 12.63 18.96
CA PRO A 11 4.46 11.23 19.37
C PRO A 11 3.28 11.03 20.33
N ASP A 12 3.02 12.04 21.18
CA ASP A 12 1.93 12.04 22.16
C ASP A 12 0.58 12.41 21.52
N HIS A 13 -0.46 11.67 21.88
CA HIS A 13 -1.80 11.84 21.32
C HIS A 13 -2.62 12.95 22.00
N GLU A 14 -2.37 13.23 23.27
CA GLU A 14 -3.09 14.26 24.01
C GLU A 14 -2.68 15.65 23.55
N THR A 15 -1.37 15.88 23.41
CA THR A 15 -0.82 17.11 22.83
C THR A 15 -1.32 17.33 21.40
N LYS A 16 -1.33 16.28 20.56
CA LYS A 16 -1.93 16.39 19.23
C LYS A 16 -3.39 16.79 19.29
N ARG A 17 -4.19 16.15 20.13
CA ARG A 17 -5.61 16.48 20.28
C ARG A 17 -5.82 17.93 20.75
N ARG A 18 -5.00 18.40 21.69
CA ARG A 18 -5.07 19.77 22.22
C ARG A 18 -4.72 20.80 21.14
N ILE A 19 -3.62 20.60 20.43
CA ILE A 19 -3.21 21.44 19.30
C ILE A 19 -4.25 21.37 18.17
N SER A 20 -4.78 20.17 17.88
CA SER A 20 -5.79 20.01 16.85
C SER A 20 -7.08 20.75 17.15
N LYS A 21 -7.50 20.78 18.42
CA LYS A 21 -8.66 21.56 18.84
C LYS A 21 -8.43 23.06 18.64
N LEU A 22 -7.27 23.58 19.06
CA LEU A 22 -6.88 24.98 18.85
C LEU A 22 -6.93 25.37 17.37
N LEU A 23 -6.41 24.51 16.50
CA LEU A 23 -6.29 24.81 15.06
C LEU A 23 -7.61 24.62 14.29
N LEU A 24 -8.50 23.74 14.76
CA LEU A 24 -9.86 23.59 14.22
C LEU A 24 -10.70 24.87 14.42
N ASP A 25 -10.50 25.57 15.54
CA ASP A 25 -11.18 26.85 15.81
C ASP A 25 -10.71 28.00 14.88
N HIS A 26 -9.71 27.74 14.02
CA HIS A 26 -9.08 28.70 13.09
C HIS A 26 -9.04 28.22 11.62
N ASP A 27 -9.97 27.36 11.20
CA ASP A 27 -10.12 26.89 9.81
C ASP A 27 -8.85 26.26 9.20
N CYS A 28 -8.04 25.59 10.03
CA CYS A 28 -6.84 24.88 9.57
C CYS A 28 -7.12 23.38 9.34
N GLU A 29 -6.64 22.83 8.22
CA GLU A 29 -6.61 21.38 7.99
C GLU A 29 -5.34 20.80 8.62
N ILE A 30 -5.48 19.71 9.38
CA ILE A 30 -4.37 19.16 10.15
C ILE A 30 -4.03 17.78 9.63
N ILE A 31 -2.76 17.60 9.30
CA ILE A 31 -2.19 16.33 8.85
C ILE A 31 -1.40 15.76 10.02
N PRO A 32 -1.94 14.77 10.76
CA PRO A 32 -1.26 14.24 11.94
C PRO A 32 -0.20 13.23 11.55
N ALA A 33 1.03 13.41 12.04
CA ALA A 33 2.13 12.46 11.96
C ALA A 33 2.66 12.12 13.36
N ARG A 34 3.23 10.92 13.52
CA ARG A 34 3.86 10.50 14.77
C ARG A 34 5.38 10.46 14.69
N THR A 35 5.94 10.40 13.50
CA THR A 35 7.36 10.10 13.28
C THR A 35 7.89 10.92 12.09
N THR A 36 9.20 11.11 12.01
CA THR A 36 9.90 11.76 10.89
C THR A 36 9.55 11.08 9.57
N ARG A 37 9.57 9.75 9.53
CA ARG A 37 9.23 8.97 8.33
C ARG A 37 7.79 9.23 7.86
N GLN A 38 6.82 9.29 8.78
CA GLN A 38 5.44 9.62 8.43
C GLN A 38 5.32 11.06 7.93
N ALA A 39 5.99 12.01 8.59
CA ALA A 39 6.01 13.41 8.20
C ALA A 39 6.53 13.59 6.77
N LEU A 40 7.67 12.97 6.44
CA LEU A 40 8.27 12.98 5.10
C LEU A 40 7.42 12.25 4.06
N GLY A 41 6.62 11.26 4.46
CA GLY A 41 5.64 10.61 3.58
C GLY A 41 4.47 11.53 3.24
N TYR A 42 3.91 12.20 4.25
CA TYR A 42 2.75 13.07 4.07
C TYR A 42 3.08 14.38 3.37
N ILE A 43 4.25 14.96 3.63
CA ILE A 43 4.64 16.23 3.02
C ILE A 43 4.65 16.16 1.48
N ARG A 44 5.02 15.00 0.91
CA ARG A 44 5.06 14.73 -0.54
C ARG A 44 3.69 14.75 -1.21
N VAL A 45 2.63 14.47 -0.46
CA VAL A 45 1.27 14.33 -1.00
C VAL A 45 0.40 15.53 -0.64
N ARG A 46 0.67 16.18 0.50
CA ARG A 46 -0.24 17.15 1.12
C ARG A 46 0.27 18.60 1.17
N SER A 47 1.54 18.85 0.82
CA SER A 47 2.14 20.19 0.69
C SER A 47 1.73 21.17 1.81
N PRO A 48 2.11 20.91 3.07
CA PRO A 48 1.68 21.74 4.20
C PRO A 48 2.30 23.14 4.16
N HIS A 49 1.59 24.10 4.74
CA HIS A 49 2.01 25.48 4.89
C HIS A 49 2.98 25.69 6.06
N LEU A 50 3.01 24.74 7.01
CA LEU A 50 3.87 24.75 8.19
C LEU A 50 4.05 23.30 8.66
N VAL A 51 5.25 22.97 9.11
CA VAL A 51 5.52 21.78 9.91
C VAL A 51 5.61 22.19 11.38
N LEU A 52 4.69 21.68 12.19
CA LEU A 52 4.70 21.81 13.64
C LEU A 52 5.18 20.49 14.22
N THR A 53 6.37 20.45 14.84
CA THR A 53 6.99 19.19 15.27
C THR A 53 7.41 19.21 16.73
N ALA A 54 7.30 18.07 17.40
CA ALA A 54 8.00 17.83 18.66
C ALA A 54 9.51 17.78 18.43
N GLU A 55 10.27 18.12 19.46
CA GLU A 55 11.72 17.95 19.48
C GLU A 55 12.14 16.46 19.47
N HIS A 56 11.47 15.62 20.25
CA HIS A 56 11.77 14.20 20.32
C HIS A 56 10.76 13.38 19.54
N LEU A 57 11.23 12.65 18.52
CA LEU A 57 10.41 11.79 17.69
C LEU A 57 10.79 10.31 17.89
N PRO A 58 9.85 9.35 17.70
CA PRO A 58 10.11 7.93 17.96
C PRO A 58 11.15 7.28 17.04
N ASP A 59 11.43 7.90 15.88
CA ASP A 59 12.35 7.41 14.86
C ASP A 59 13.60 8.29 14.69
N GLY A 60 13.90 9.15 15.68
CA GLY A 60 15.11 9.95 15.75
C GLY A 60 14.87 11.38 16.23
N ASP A 61 15.92 12.19 16.26
CA ASP A 61 15.81 13.59 16.68
C ASP A 61 15.26 14.50 15.58
N VAL A 62 14.67 15.62 15.98
CA VAL A 62 14.03 16.59 15.08
C VAL A 62 15.02 17.18 14.06
N GLU A 63 16.31 17.24 14.36
CA GLU A 63 17.32 17.73 13.41
C GLU A 63 17.32 16.92 12.11
N ASN A 64 17.06 15.61 12.17
CA ASN A 64 16.98 14.78 10.98
C ASN A 64 15.81 15.18 10.08
N LEU A 65 14.66 15.52 10.68
CA LEU A 65 13.51 16.04 9.95
C LEU A 65 13.83 17.41 9.36
N ILE A 66 14.43 18.31 10.14
CA ILE A 66 14.80 19.66 9.69
C ILE A 66 15.78 19.58 8.51
N GLN A 67 16.85 18.81 8.64
CA GLN A 67 17.85 18.63 7.58
C GLN A 67 17.24 18.00 6.32
N SER A 68 16.37 17.00 6.48
CA SER A 68 15.68 16.37 5.34
C SER A 68 14.80 17.36 4.58
N LEU A 69 14.12 18.26 5.30
CA LEU A 69 13.28 19.29 4.69
C LEU A 69 14.13 20.40 4.04
N ARG A 70 15.18 20.86 4.71
CA ARG A 70 16.08 21.90 4.19
C ARG A 70 16.94 21.42 3.01
N GLY A 71 17.27 20.13 2.96
CA GLY A 71 17.97 19.50 1.84
C GLY A 71 17.09 19.20 0.62
N SER A 72 15.79 19.45 0.69
CA SER A 72 14.84 19.21 -0.41
C SER A 72 14.56 20.49 -1.20
N HIS A 73 14.75 20.46 -2.52
CA HIS A 73 14.36 21.58 -3.41
C HIS A 73 12.88 21.94 -3.33
N GLU A 74 12.00 20.99 -3.01
CA GLU A 74 10.55 21.22 -2.96
C GLU A 74 10.09 21.78 -1.59
N TRP A 75 10.79 21.45 -0.50
CA TRP A 75 10.32 21.71 0.87
C TRP A 75 11.25 22.60 1.70
N ASN A 76 12.38 23.03 1.16
CA ASN A 76 13.37 23.85 1.87
C ASN A 76 12.82 25.17 2.42
N LEU A 77 11.75 25.71 1.83
CA LEU A 77 11.08 26.94 2.27
C LEU A 77 9.86 26.69 3.19
N VAL A 78 9.53 25.44 3.53
CA VAL A 78 8.44 25.17 4.47
C VAL A 78 8.84 25.66 5.86
N PRO A 79 8.06 26.57 6.49
CA PRO A 79 8.30 26.96 7.86
C PRO A 79 8.27 25.73 8.79
N ILE A 80 9.22 25.67 9.72
CA ILE A 80 9.28 24.60 10.73
C ILE A 80 9.21 25.25 12.11
N LEU A 81 8.14 24.97 12.84
CA LEU A 81 7.96 25.35 14.24
C LEU A 81 8.24 24.12 15.12
N VAL A 82 9.29 24.20 15.94
CA VAL A 82 9.67 23.13 16.87
C VAL A 82 9.10 23.40 18.25
N LEU A 83 8.43 22.41 18.84
CA LEU A 83 8.01 22.39 20.23
C LEU A 83 9.14 21.84 21.09
N ALA A 84 9.92 22.73 21.70
CA ALA A 84 11.11 22.37 22.47
C ALA A 84 10.73 21.89 23.89
N ALA A 85 11.32 20.77 24.30
CA ALA A 85 11.15 20.25 25.64
C ALA A 85 11.90 21.11 26.68
N ASP A 86 13.07 21.63 26.32
CA ASP A 86 13.90 22.53 27.13
C ASP A 86 13.80 23.98 26.61
N ALA A 87 13.64 24.94 27.53
CA ALA A 87 13.58 26.37 27.26
C ALA A 87 14.93 27.09 27.42
N ASN A 88 16.03 26.35 27.61
CA ASN A 88 17.38 26.90 27.66
C ASN A 88 17.75 27.58 26.33
N GLU A 89 18.14 28.86 26.39
CA GLU A 89 18.53 29.66 25.21
C GLU A 89 19.61 28.99 24.36
N THR A 90 20.56 28.27 24.95
CA THR A 90 21.62 27.60 24.19
C THR A 90 21.04 26.48 23.31
N HIS A 91 20.03 25.78 23.82
CA HIS A 91 19.33 24.70 23.15
C HIS A 91 18.37 25.21 22.05
N LEU A 92 17.61 26.26 22.37
CA LEU A 92 16.73 26.92 21.39
C LEU A 92 17.53 27.44 20.19
N ASN A 93 18.67 28.10 20.45
CA ASN A 93 19.58 28.57 19.41
C ASN A 93 20.17 27.43 18.56
N ALA A 94 20.34 26.22 19.13
CA ALA A 94 20.85 25.08 18.38
C ALA A 94 19.82 24.57 17.36
N LEU A 95 18.54 24.51 17.75
CA LEU A 95 17.43 24.12 16.85
C LEU A 95 17.22 25.13 15.72
N GLU A 96 17.35 26.42 16.00
CA GLU A 96 17.31 27.47 14.96
C GLU A 96 18.49 27.34 13.99
N ARG A 97 19.71 27.12 14.51
CA ARG A 97 20.90 26.86 13.65
C ARG A 97 20.76 25.59 12.81
N ALA A 98 20.04 24.58 13.30
CA ALA A 98 19.74 23.38 12.53
C ALA A 98 18.79 23.65 11.35
N GLY A 99 18.09 24.79 11.37
CA GLY A 99 17.20 25.26 10.30
C GLY A 99 15.73 25.35 10.69
N ALA A 100 15.38 25.26 11.98
CA ALA A 100 14.04 25.59 12.45
C ALA A 100 13.71 27.06 12.14
N THR A 101 12.48 27.34 11.74
CA THR A 101 12.04 28.72 11.43
C THR A 101 11.68 29.47 12.70
N ALA A 102 11.15 28.76 13.69
CA ALA A 102 10.92 29.27 15.04
C ALA A 102 10.89 28.09 16.01
N VAL A 103 11.10 28.39 17.28
CA VAL A 103 11.03 27.42 18.37
C VAL A 103 10.08 27.94 19.44
N LEU A 104 9.20 27.07 19.95
CA LEU A 104 8.25 27.39 20.99
C LEU A 104 8.43 26.40 22.16
N PRO A 105 8.60 26.87 23.40
CA PRO A 105 8.69 25.97 24.55
C PRO A 105 7.42 25.11 24.71
N SER A 106 7.58 23.88 25.19
CA SER A 106 6.51 22.90 25.39
C SER A 106 5.42 23.32 26.39
N HIS A 107 5.67 24.38 27.19
CA HIS A 107 4.72 25.03 28.09
C HIS A 107 4.02 26.24 27.47
N TRP A 108 3.60 26.12 26.22
CA TRP A 108 2.96 27.17 25.44
C TRP A 108 1.54 27.49 25.93
N ASP A 109 1.18 28.77 25.87
CA ASP A 109 -0.21 29.22 25.88
C ASP A 109 -0.80 29.18 24.46
N SER A 110 -2.13 29.07 24.39
CA SER A 110 -2.82 28.84 23.11
C SER A 110 -2.77 30.06 22.18
N ASP A 111 -2.78 31.27 22.74
CA ASP A 111 -2.77 32.52 21.98
C ASP A 111 -1.40 32.75 21.35
N THR A 112 -0.31 32.56 22.09
CA THR A 112 1.07 32.66 21.59
C THR A 112 1.36 31.59 20.53
N MET A 113 0.91 30.34 20.74
CA MET A 113 1.05 29.28 19.74
C MET A 113 0.32 29.67 18.45
N TRP A 114 -0.93 30.13 18.55
CA TRP A 114 -1.69 30.52 17.38
C TRP A 114 -1.06 31.70 16.67
N GLU A 115 -0.64 32.74 17.37
CA GLU A 115 -0.03 33.93 16.77
C GLU A 115 1.28 33.59 16.01
N MET A 116 2.08 32.67 16.57
CA MET A 116 3.27 32.14 15.92
C MET A 116 2.90 31.36 14.64
N ILE A 117 1.94 30.44 14.73
CA ILE A 117 1.46 29.64 13.59
C ILE A 117 0.89 30.55 12.50
N ARG A 118 0.06 31.53 12.88
CA ARG A 118 -0.53 32.51 11.98
C ARG A 118 0.55 33.33 11.29
N THR A 119 1.54 33.84 12.01
CA THR A 119 2.63 34.63 11.42
C THR A 119 3.46 33.82 10.43
N LEU A 120 3.84 32.60 10.81
CA LEU A 120 4.64 31.71 9.96
C LEU A 120 3.88 31.26 8.71
N THR A 121 2.58 30.98 8.86
CA THR A 121 1.72 30.60 7.74
C THR A 121 1.33 31.77 6.87
N ASP A 122 1.15 32.99 7.42
CA ASP A 122 0.81 34.19 6.66
C ASP A 122 1.90 34.59 5.67
N VAL A 123 3.19 34.39 6.00
CA VAL A 123 4.28 34.60 5.04
C VAL A 123 4.12 33.66 3.84
N ARG A 124 3.76 32.40 4.08
CA ARG A 124 3.60 31.40 3.03
C ARG A 124 2.29 31.52 2.28
N VAL A 125 1.19 31.82 2.95
CA VAL A 125 -0.11 32.14 2.35
C VAL A 125 0.02 33.40 1.51
N ARG A 126 0.75 34.43 1.95
CA ARG A 126 1.05 35.61 1.11
C ARG A 126 1.97 35.28 -0.06
N GLN A 127 2.96 34.40 0.12
CA GLN A 127 3.77 33.90 -1.00
C GLN A 127 2.93 33.05 -1.95
N GLU A 128 1.97 32.26 -1.46
CA GLU A 128 1.07 31.43 -2.26
C GLU A 128 -0.04 32.23 -2.93
N GLU A 129 -0.52 33.31 -2.31
CA GLU A 129 -1.44 34.30 -2.88
C GLU A 129 -0.70 35.20 -3.90
N GLN A 130 0.57 35.53 -3.66
CA GLN A 130 1.46 36.13 -4.67
C GLN A 130 1.84 35.10 -5.76
N ASN A 131 1.89 33.80 -5.47
CA ASN A 131 2.06 32.72 -6.45
C ASN A 131 0.75 32.36 -7.17
N ALA A 132 -0.42 32.73 -6.62
CA ALA A 132 -1.74 32.60 -7.22
C ALA A 132 -1.99 33.64 -8.33
N LEU A 133 -0.99 34.49 -8.61
CA LEU A 133 -0.84 35.22 -9.88
C LEU A 133 -0.54 34.30 -11.08
N GLY A 134 -0.60 32.97 -10.92
CA GLY A 134 -0.49 31.98 -11.98
C GLY A 134 -1.75 31.90 -12.86
N ILE A 135 -1.57 31.45 -14.11
CA ILE A 135 -2.66 31.34 -15.09
C ILE A 135 -3.31 29.95 -14.92
N SER A 136 -4.60 29.91 -14.64
CA SER A 136 -5.36 28.66 -14.51
C SER A 136 -6.41 28.54 -15.62
N GLY A 137 -6.70 27.33 -16.07
CA GLY A 137 -7.70 27.11 -17.12
C GLY A 137 -8.01 25.65 -17.40
N GLN A 138 -8.71 25.40 -18.52
CA GLN A 138 -9.12 24.08 -18.97
C GLN A 138 -8.58 23.80 -20.39
N LEU A 139 -7.97 22.62 -20.59
CA LEU A 139 -7.34 22.25 -21.86
C LEU A 139 -8.32 22.07 -23.02
N ALA A 140 -9.59 21.69 -22.79
CA ALA A 140 -10.60 21.58 -23.85
C ALA A 140 -10.77 22.85 -24.71
N ARG A 141 -10.37 24.04 -24.22
CA ARG A 141 -10.54 25.31 -24.93
C ARG A 141 -9.40 25.64 -25.88
N PHE A 142 -8.17 25.37 -25.48
CA PHE A 142 -6.96 25.84 -26.19
C PHE A 142 -6.03 24.72 -26.62
N GLY A 143 -6.13 23.52 -26.04
CA GLY A 143 -5.17 22.45 -26.27
C GLY A 143 -3.87 22.64 -25.49
N ILE A 144 -3.20 21.53 -25.17
CA ILE A 144 -1.96 21.54 -24.38
C ILE A 144 -0.76 22.11 -25.14
N VAL A 145 -0.70 21.92 -26.46
CA VAL A 145 0.43 22.37 -27.27
C VAL A 145 0.44 23.90 -27.32
N GLU A 146 -0.71 24.48 -27.61
CA GLU A 146 -0.93 25.91 -27.69
C GLU A 146 -0.64 26.56 -26.32
N LEU A 147 -1.10 25.94 -25.22
CA LEU A 147 -0.75 26.38 -23.87
C LEU A 147 0.77 26.43 -23.66
N ILE A 148 1.50 25.35 -23.99
CA ILE A 148 2.95 25.31 -23.80
C ILE A 148 3.63 26.41 -24.62
N GLN A 149 3.23 26.59 -25.88
CA GLN A 149 3.82 27.60 -26.77
C GLN A 149 3.55 29.02 -26.28
N GLU A 150 2.32 29.33 -25.85
CA GLU A 150 1.96 30.63 -25.29
C GLU A 150 2.73 30.90 -23.99
N MET A 151 2.79 29.94 -23.07
CA MET A 151 3.53 30.14 -21.81
C MET A 151 5.04 30.29 -22.05
N ALA A 152 5.60 29.53 -22.99
CA ALA A 152 7.01 29.64 -23.37
C ALA A 152 7.32 31.01 -24.00
N LYS A 153 6.41 31.54 -24.82
CA LYS A 153 6.56 32.83 -25.49
C LYS A 153 6.38 34.02 -24.54
N GLU A 154 5.31 34.02 -23.74
CA GLU A 154 4.94 35.17 -22.90
C GLU A 154 5.75 35.23 -21.59
N HIS A 155 6.15 34.07 -21.04
CA HIS A 155 6.81 34.01 -19.72
C HIS A 155 8.25 33.49 -19.77
N GLY A 156 8.63 32.72 -20.80
CA GLY A 156 9.98 32.15 -20.96
C GLY A 156 10.32 31.02 -19.98
N SER A 157 10.03 31.16 -18.68
CA SER A 157 10.31 30.14 -17.67
C SER A 157 9.11 29.94 -16.74
N GLY A 158 8.84 28.70 -16.37
CA GLY A 158 7.72 28.38 -15.50
C GLY A 158 7.40 26.89 -15.43
N LEU A 159 6.37 26.57 -14.66
CA LEU A 159 5.87 25.22 -14.46
C LEU A 159 4.41 25.18 -14.90
N ILE A 160 4.10 24.31 -15.85
CA ILE A 160 2.73 23.93 -16.20
C ILE A 160 2.41 22.65 -15.42
N SER A 161 1.43 22.72 -14.53
CA SER A 161 0.86 21.57 -13.82
C SER A 161 -0.49 21.23 -14.45
N ILE A 162 -0.72 19.94 -14.72
CA ILE A 162 -1.95 19.46 -15.36
C ILE A 162 -2.59 18.41 -14.46
N ASP A 163 -3.89 18.58 -14.20
CA ASP A 163 -4.64 17.70 -13.33
C ASP A 163 -4.93 16.37 -14.03
N GLY A 164 -4.86 15.28 -13.28
CA GLY A 164 -5.14 13.94 -13.78
C GLY A 164 -4.96 12.88 -12.71
N ALA A 165 -5.25 11.63 -13.06
CA ALA A 165 -5.07 10.49 -12.15
C ALA A 165 -3.60 10.29 -11.72
N LEU A 166 -2.66 10.72 -12.57
CA LEU A 166 -1.23 10.77 -12.28
C LEU A 166 -0.75 12.21 -12.37
N PRO A 167 0.22 12.63 -11.52
CA PRO A 167 0.75 13.98 -11.55
C PRO A 167 1.45 14.25 -12.89
N MET A 168 1.08 15.37 -13.54
CA MET A 168 1.68 15.82 -14.80
C MET A 168 2.27 17.21 -14.64
N LYS A 169 3.54 17.35 -15.01
CA LYS A 169 4.30 18.61 -14.89
C LYS A 169 5.17 18.83 -16.12
N ILE A 170 5.22 20.06 -16.62
CA ILE A 170 6.10 20.48 -17.72
C ILE A 170 6.84 21.74 -17.28
N TYR A 171 8.17 21.67 -17.29
CA TYR A 171 9.04 22.77 -16.87
C TYR A 171 9.63 23.48 -18.08
N LEU A 172 9.45 24.80 -18.09
CA LEU A 172 9.98 25.71 -19.09
C LEU A 172 11.16 26.49 -18.50
N ARG A 173 12.21 26.66 -19.31
CA ARG A 173 13.34 27.54 -19.02
C ARG A 173 13.80 28.19 -20.31
N ALA A 174 13.89 29.52 -20.30
CA ALA A 174 14.32 30.32 -21.46
C ALA A 174 13.60 29.94 -22.78
N GLY A 175 12.28 29.78 -22.73
CA GLY A 175 11.41 29.48 -23.88
C GLY A 175 11.39 28.01 -24.31
N ASN A 176 12.14 27.14 -23.64
CA ASN A 176 12.26 25.72 -24.01
C ASN A 176 11.77 24.79 -22.90
N ILE A 177 11.36 23.59 -23.28
CA ILE A 177 11.01 22.52 -22.33
C ILE A 177 12.32 21.87 -21.86
N VAL A 178 12.61 21.95 -20.57
CA VAL A 178 13.81 21.35 -19.98
C VAL A 178 13.52 20.07 -19.22
N HIS A 179 12.27 19.86 -18.80
CA HIS A 179 11.87 18.68 -18.05
C HIS A 179 10.36 18.45 -18.19
N ALA A 180 9.94 17.19 -18.15
CA ALA A 180 8.54 16.82 -18.02
C ALA A 180 8.39 15.60 -17.12
N GLN A 181 7.24 15.47 -16.47
CA GLN A 181 6.88 14.36 -15.61
C GLN A 181 5.43 13.93 -15.88
N HIS A 182 5.20 12.61 -15.87
CA HIS A 182 3.88 11.98 -15.89
C HIS A 182 3.91 10.74 -14.98
N GLY A 183 3.36 10.86 -13.77
CA GLY A 183 3.47 9.83 -12.75
C GLY A 183 4.94 9.60 -12.35
N ILE A 184 5.42 8.36 -12.53
CA ILE A 184 6.82 7.99 -12.27
C ILE A 184 7.75 8.23 -13.47
N THR A 185 7.19 8.50 -14.65
CA THR A 185 7.99 8.74 -15.87
C THR A 185 8.42 10.20 -15.96
N ILE A 186 9.63 10.43 -16.49
CA ILE A 186 10.20 11.77 -16.71
C ILE A 186 10.74 11.91 -18.14
N GLY A 187 11.18 13.12 -18.51
CA GLY A 187 11.85 13.39 -19.78
C GLY A 187 10.92 13.35 -21.00
N LYS A 188 11.48 13.06 -22.18
CA LYS A 188 10.72 13.07 -23.46
C LYS A 188 9.50 12.15 -23.43
N LYS A 189 9.63 10.96 -22.83
CA LYS A 189 8.53 10.01 -22.67
C LYS A 189 7.35 10.67 -21.95
N ALA A 190 7.61 11.27 -20.78
CA ALA A 190 6.58 11.97 -20.01
C ALA A 190 5.95 13.12 -20.78
N LEU A 191 6.76 13.94 -21.47
CA LEU A 191 6.28 15.01 -22.34
C LEU A 191 5.30 14.48 -23.39
N PHE A 192 5.66 13.38 -24.07
CA PHE A 192 4.82 12.81 -25.12
C PHE A 192 3.49 12.30 -24.54
N ARG A 193 3.50 11.75 -23.32
CA ARG A 193 2.27 11.35 -22.62
C ARG A 193 1.39 12.55 -22.28
N CYS A 194 1.97 13.62 -21.73
CA CYS A 194 1.23 14.84 -21.41
C CYS A 194 0.57 15.43 -22.67
N LEU A 195 1.27 15.45 -23.80
CA LEU A 195 0.77 15.95 -25.07
C LEU A 195 -0.39 15.14 -25.69
N ARG A 196 -0.80 14.01 -25.08
CA ARG A 196 -1.99 13.24 -25.46
C ARG A 196 -3.26 13.65 -24.69
N ILE A 197 -3.13 14.46 -23.64
CA ILE A 197 -4.27 14.89 -22.83
C ILE A 197 -5.13 15.86 -23.64
N ALA A 198 -6.36 15.43 -23.92
CA ALA A 198 -7.34 16.23 -24.65
C ALA A 198 -8.03 17.26 -23.75
N ASP A 199 -8.35 16.87 -22.51
CA ASP A 199 -9.05 17.74 -21.56
C ASP A 199 -8.60 17.46 -20.11
N ALA A 200 -8.21 18.53 -19.42
CA ALA A 200 -7.85 18.56 -18.01
C ALA A 200 -7.76 20.01 -17.53
N ALA A 201 -7.96 20.23 -16.23
CA ALA A 201 -7.62 21.51 -15.61
C ALA A 201 -6.10 21.67 -15.58
N TYR A 202 -5.62 22.90 -15.71
CA TYR A 202 -4.20 23.22 -15.63
C TYR A 202 -3.95 24.46 -14.80
N HIS A 203 -2.72 24.56 -14.29
CA HIS A 203 -2.18 25.72 -13.62
C HIS A 203 -0.76 26.01 -14.10
N PHE A 204 -0.51 27.24 -14.55
CA PHE A 204 0.81 27.73 -14.89
C PHE A 204 1.35 28.66 -13.81
N LYS A 205 2.60 28.40 -13.40
CA LYS A 205 3.36 29.24 -12.48
C LYS A 205 4.62 29.76 -13.16
N GLY A 206 4.68 31.07 -13.40
CA GLY A 206 5.89 31.74 -13.88
C GLY A 206 6.95 31.77 -12.77
N ALA A 207 8.06 31.07 -12.99
CA ALA A 207 9.19 31.01 -12.05
C ALA A 207 10.41 30.37 -12.74
N VAL A 208 11.59 30.65 -12.20
CA VAL A 208 12.81 29.94 -12.56
C VAL A 208 13.00 28.80 -11.56
N PHE A 209 13.02 27.58 -12.06
CA PHE A 209 13.24 26.37 -11.26
C PHE A 209 14.67 25.89 -11.44
N ASP A 210 15.35 25.64 -10.32
CA ASP A 210 16.65 24.96 -10.29
C ASP A 210 16.42 23.45 -10.31
N LEU A 211 16.59 22.85 -11.48
CA LEU A 211 16.20 21.48 -11.83
C LEU A 211 17.16 20.98 -12.92
N GLU A 212 17.58 19.72 -12.81
CA GLU A 212 18.34 19.05 -13.86
C GLU A 212 17.50 18.82 -15.11
N ALA A 213 18.02 19.26 -16.25
CA ALA A 213 17.33 19.10 -17.53
C ALA A 213 17.31 17.61 -17.93
N THR A 214 16.12 17.10 -18.24
CA THR A 214 15.93 15.74 -18.75
C THR A 214 15.49 15.71 -20.21
N ILE A 215 15.29 16.90 -20.78
CA ILE A 215 14.90 17.11 -22.16
C ILE A 215 15.83 18.16 -22.74
N GLU A 216 16.40 17.84 -23.90
CA GLU A 216 17.20 18.74 -24.71
C GLU A 216 16.55 18.90 -26.08
N GLY A 217 16.64 20.10 -26.64
CA GLY A 217 16.16 20.41 -27.98
C GLY A 217 15.29 21.68 -28.03
N ASP A 218 15.03 22.12 -29.27
CA ASP A 218 14.13 23.22 -29.56
C ASP A 218 12.67 22.85 -29.26
N LEU A 219 11.91 23.80 -28.70
CA LEU A 219 10.50 23.62 -28.35
C LEU A 219 9.65 23.08 -29.51
N ASN A 220 9.74 23.69 -30.70
CA ASN A 220 8.89 23.33 -31.82
C ASN A 220 9.30 21.97 -32.40
N GLN A 221 10.60 21.69 -32.44
CA GLN A 221 11.10 20.38 -32.84
C GLN A 221 10.59 19.27 -31.91
N LEU A 222 10.63 19.49 -30.59
CA LEU A 222 10.12 18.54 -29.59
C LEU A 222 8.62 18.31 -29.71
N ILE A 223 7.84 19.37 -29.93
CA ILE A 223 6.39 19.27 -30.17
C ILE A 223 6.10 18.48 -31.44
N GLN A 224 6.84 18.73 -32.54
CA GLN A 224 6.69 18.00 -33.79
C GLN A 224 7.05 16.52 -33.63
N GLU A 225 8.17 16.21 -32.96
CA GLU A 225 8.60 14.85 -32.64
C GLU A 225 7.53 14.11 -31.83
N ALA A 226 7.01 14.74 -30.78
CA ALA A 226 5.96 14.19 -29.93
C ALA A 226 4.65 13.93 -30.71
N ARG A 227 4.21 14.90 -31.53
CA ARG A 227 3.01 14.76 -32.37
C ARG A 227 3.16 13.60 -33.36
N ALA A 228 4.30 13.50 -34.05
CA ALA A 228 4.57 12.41 -34.98
C ALA A 228 4.59 11.04 -34.27
N SER A 229 5.23 10.96 -33.10
CA SER A 229 5.27 9.74 -32.28
C SER A 229 3.86 9.33 -31.81
N ASN A 230 3.11 10.26 -31.23
CA ASN A 230 1.76 10.00 -30.74
C ASN A 230 0.78 9.64 -31.87
N GLN A 231 0.88 10.29 -33.03
CA GLN A 231 0.04 9.97 -34.18
C GLN A 231 0.27 8.52 -34.67
N LYS A 232 1.54 8.10 -34.81
CA LYS A 232 1.89 6.71 -35.16
C LYS A 232 1.39 5.72 -34.11
N LEU A 233 1.55 6.05 -32.83
CA LEU A 233 1.08 5.22 -31.72
C LEU A 233 -0.44 5.03 -31.78
N MET A 234 -1.20 6.11 -32.01
CA MET A 234 -2.67 6.05 -32.08
C MET A 234 -3.16 5.32 -33.33
N ALA A 235 -2.52 5.52 -34.49
CA ALA A 235 -2.88 4.83 -35.73
C ALA A 235 -2.73 3.30 -35.63
N ASN A 236 -1.71 2.84 -34.89
CA ASN A 236 -1.40 1.42 -34.75
C ASN A 236 -1.86 0.82 -33.42
N PHE A 237 -2.62 1.55 -32.59
CA PHE A 237 -2.96 1.15 -31.23
C PHE A 237 -3.61 -0.25 -31.13
N HIS A 238 -4.44 -0.61 -32.11
CA HIS A 238 -5.12 -1.90 -32.19
C HIS A 238 -4.15 -3.10 -32.41
N GLN A 239 -2.96 -2.86 -32.95
CA GLN A 239 -1.93 -3.88 -33.17
C GLN A 239 -0.96 -4.00 -31.99
N MET A 240 -0.99 -3.03 -31.08
CA MET A 240 -0.08 -3.00 -29.94
C MET A 240 -0.55 -3.95 -28.83
N PRO A 241 0.40 -4.60 -28.12
CA PRO A 241 0.10 -5.28 -26.87
C PRO A 241 -0.65 -4.35 -25.90
N GLN A 242 -1.73 -4.85 -25.30
CA GLN A 242 -2.47 -4.10 -24.30
C GLN A 242 -1.68 -4.01 -22.99
N PRO A 243 -1.88 -2.97 -22.17
CA PRO A 243 -1.13 -2.78 -20.91
C PRO A 243 -1.15 -3.99 -19.96
N GLN A 244 -2.24 -4.76 -19.96
CA GLN A 244 -2.41 -5.97 -19.16
C GLN A 244 -1.76 -7.23 -19.75
N HIS A 245 -1.39 -7.23 -21.04
CA HIS A 245 -0.75 -8.39 -21.64
C HIS A 245 0.62 -8.65 -21.00
N ARG A 246 1.02 -9.93 -20.99
CA ARG A 246 2.30 -10.37 -20.43
C ARG A 246 3.33 -10.60 -21.53
N ILE A 247 4.56 -10.24 -21.24
CA ILE A 247 5.73 -10.48 -22.07
C ILE A 247 6.41 -11.75 -21.55
N LYS A 248 6.38 -12.81 -22.34
CA LYS A 248 7.05 -14.08 -22.05
C LYS A 248 8.38 -14.12 -22.79
N ILE A 249 9.45 -14.49 -22.11
CA ILE A 249 10.74 -14.74 -22.76
C ILE A 249 10.76 -16.18 -23.25
N VAL A 250 11.01 -16.37 -24.55
CA VAL A 250 10.92 -17.68 -25.21
C VAL A 250 12.24 -18.46 -25.10
N SER A 251 13.39 -17.79 -25.20
CA SER A 251 14.70 -18.42 -25.04
C SER A 251 15.77 -17.44 -24.57
N TRP A 252 16.38 -17.74 -23.42
CA TRP A 252 17.49 -16.97 -22.87
C TRP A 252 18.79 -17.19 -23.65
N GLU A 253 19.07 -18.42 -24.06
CA GLU A 253 20.29 -18.77 -24.80
C GLU A 253 20.35 -18.06 -26.16
N GLN A 254 19.20 -17.90 -26.82
CA GLN A 254 19.11 -17.12 -28.05
C GLN A 254 19.36 -15.62 -27.82
N MET A 255 18.95 -15.08 -26.66
CA MET A 255 19.20 -13.68 -26.34
C MET A 255 20.69 -13.39 -26.11
N ASP A 256 21.40 -14.27 -25.40
CA ASP A 256 22.82 -14.05 -25.07
C ASP A 256 23.75 -14.15 -26.30
N SER A 257 23.31 -14.83 -27.36
CA SER A 257 24.05 -14.97 -28.61
C SER A 257 23.86 -13.81 -29.59
N ILE A 258 22.90 -12.90 -29.36
CA ILE A 258 22.59 -11.78 -30.26
C ILE A 258 23.27 -10.50 -29.76
N LYS A 259 23.95 -9.79 -30.67
CA LYS A 259 24.51 -8.46 -30.39
C LYS A 259 23.42 -7.39 -30.49
N PHE A 260 23.04 -6.80 -29.37
CA PHE A 260 22.03 -5.72 -29.28
C PHE A 260 22.67 -4.33 -29.18
N THR A 261 21.92 -3.29 -29.57
CA THR A 261 22.25 -1.90 -29.20
C THR A 261 22.08 -1.70 -27.69
N ALA A 262 22.60 -0.59 -27.15
CA ALA A 262 22.45 -0.28 -25.73
C ALA A 262 20.97 -0.16 -25.33
N GLU A 263 20.15 0.49 -26.15
CA GLU A 263 18.71 0.66 -25.92
C GLU A 263 17.96 -0.66 -26.01
N ALA A 264 18.26 -1.49 -27.01
CA ALA A 264 17.66 -2.81 -27.15
C ALA A 264 18.02 -3.72 -25.97
N ARG A 265 19.26 -3.64 -25.47
CA ARG A 265 19.68 -4.37 -24.26
C ARG A 265 18.94 -3.86 -23.02
N ALA A 266 18.80 -2.54 -22.87
CA ALA A 266 18.03 -1.96 -21.77
C ALA A 266 16.56 -2.41 -21.81
N ALA A 267 15.95 -2.44 -23.00
CA ALA A 267 14.60 -2.96 -23.18
C ALA A 267 14.47 -4.41 -22.71
N LEU A 268 15.40 -5.29 -23.08
CA LEU A 268 15.39 -6.68 -22.61
C LEU A 268 15.54 -6.79 -21.09
N GLU A 269 16.46 -6.03 -20.47
CA GLU A 269 16.63 -6.02 -19.01
C GLU A 269 15.37 -5.56 -18.28
N VAL A 270 14.63 -4.58 -18.82
CA VAL A 270 13.35 -4.15 -18.25
C VAL A 270 12.33 -5.29 -18.33
N ILE A 271 12.24 -6.02 -19.44
CA ILE A 271 11.33 -7.19 -19.56
C ILE A 271 11.65 -8.24 -18.50
N LYS A 272 12.93 -8.50 -18.19
CA LYS A 272 13.32 -9.47 -17.14
C LYS A 272 12.72 -9.12 -15.78
N ARG A 273 12.60 -7.82 -15.49
CA ARG A 273 12.15 -7.31 -14.19
C ARG A 273 10.66 -7.01 -14.15
N TYR A 274 10.07 -6.68 -15.30
CA TYR A 274 8.70 -6.18 -15.44
C TYR A 274 7.99 -6.92 -16.58
N PRO A 275 7.28 -8.03 -16.28
CA PRO A 275 6.68 -8.89 -17.29
C PRO A 275 5.35 -8.36 -17.85
N LEU A 276 4.77 -7.31 -17.28
CA LEU A 276 3.58 -6.65 -17.83
C LEU A 276 3.98 -5.57 -18.83
N VAL A 277 3.22 -5.46 -19.92
CA VAL A 277 3.43 -4.40 -20.92
C VAL A 277 3.38 -3.02 -20.27
N ARG A 278 2.42 -2.76 -19.37
CA ARG A 278 2.33 -1.47 -18.65
C ARG A 278 3.62 -1.13 -17.91
N ASP A 279 4.14 -2.07 -17.12
CA ASP A 279 5.32 -1.83 -16.29
C ASP A 279 6.58 -1.72 -17.15
N TYR A 280 6.67 -2.52 -18.21
CA TYR A 280 7.73 -2.40 -19.21
C TYR A 280 7.74 -0.99 -19.82
N LEU A 281 6.57 -0.48 -20.22
CA LEU A 281 6.46 0.88 -20.71
C LEU A 281 6.92 1.87 -19.64
N ASP A 282 6.43 1.78 -18.41
CA ASP A 282 6.71 2.78 -17.37
C ASP A 282 8.17 2.80 -16.88
N HIS A 283 8.89 1.68 -16.98
CA HIS A 283 10.27 1.56 -16.49
C HIS A 283 11.34 1.67 -17.60
N LEU A 284 10.96 1.56 -18.88
CA LEU A 284 11.89 1.83 -19.98
C LEU A 284 11.89 3.33 -20.31
N ASN A 285 13.04 3.99 -20.13
CA ASN A 285 13.22 5.41 -20.38
C ASN A 285 13.33 5.76 -21.87
N LEU A 286 12.33 5.35 -22.64
CA LEU A 286 12.14 5.64 -24.06
C LEU A 286 10.68 6.03 -24.32
N PRO A 287 10.37 6.81 -25.37
CA PRO A 287 9.00 7.08 -25.77
C PRO A 287 8.20 5.80 -26.00
N ASP A 288 6.91 5.79 -25.63
CA ASP A 288 6.07 4.57 -25.66
C ASP A 288 6.07 3.88 -27.03
N LEU A 289 6.07 4.64 -28.13
CA LEU A 289 6.14 4.07 -29.48
C LEU A 289 7.40 3.22 -29.69
N VAL A 290 8.55 3.73 -29.25
CA VAL A 290 9.85 3.03 -29.37
C VAL A 290 9.86 1.77 -28.50
N CYS A 291 9.29 1.84 -27.30
CA CYS A 291 9.10 0.66 -26.45
C CYS A 291 8.29 -0.42 -27.18
N PHE A 292 7.19 -0.05 -27.82
CA PHE A 292 6.38 -1.01 -28.59
C PHE A 292 7.10 -1.56 -29.82
N GLU A 293 7.86 -0.74 -30.54
CA GLU A 293 8.68 -1.18 -31.67
C GLU A 293 9.70 -2.25 -31.23
N TYR A 294 10.28 -2.13 -30.03
CA TYR A 294 11.13 -3.19 -29.46
C TYR A 294 10.35 -4.47 -29.16
N LEU A 295 9.16 -4.38 -28.56
CA LEU A 295 8.34 -5.56 -28.31
C LEU A 295 7.98 -6.29 -29.61
N ILE A 296 7.58 -5.56 -30.65
CA ILE A 296 7.29 -6.13 -31.97
C ILE A 296 8.55 -6.80 -32.54
N THR A 297 9.68 -6.09 -32.54
CA THR A 297 10.95 -6.61 -33.08
C THR A 297 11.40 -7.87 -32.35
N PHE A 298 11.32 -7.91 -31.01
CA PHE A 298 11.70 -9.08 -30.24
C PHE A 298 10.75 -10.27 -30.48
N LYS A 299 9.44 -10.00 -30.65
CA LYS A 299 8.46 -11.03 -30.97
C LYS A 299 8.70 -11.62 -32.36
N GLU A 300 8.92 -10.79 -33.38
CA GLU A 300 9.21 -11.23 -34.75
C GLU A 300 10.49 -12.07 -34.83
N ARG A 301 11.47 -11.79 -33.97
CA ARG A 301 12.71 -12.58 -33.83
C ARG A 301 12.54 -13.85 -33.00
N GLY A 302 11.35 -14.12 -32.46
CA GLY A 302 11.07 -15.28 -31.62
C GLY A 302 11.73 -15.23 -30.23
N LEU A 303 12.19 -14.06 -29.78
CA LEU A 303 12.86 -13.91 -28.49
C LEU A 303 11.85 -13.79 -27.34
N ILE A 304 10.73 -13.15 -27.63
CA ILE A 304 9.61 -13.03 -26.70
C ILE A 304 8.31 -13.49 -27.36
N ASP A 305 7.32 -13.76 -26.53
CA ASP A 305 5.93 -13.88 -26.93
C ASP A 305 5.08 -12.91 -26.09
N ILE A 306 3.92 -12.54 -26.62
CA ILE A 306 2.95 -11.70 -25.92
C ILE A 306 1.74 -12.57 -25.59
N ILE A 307 1.58 -12.88 -24.31
CA ILE A 307 0.46 -13.67 -23.83
C ILE A 307 -0.77 -12.76 -23.73
N THR A 308 -1.69 -12.96 -24.66
CA THR A 308 -2.94 -12.19 -24.77
C THR A 308 -4.12 -12.85 -24.06
N GLN A 309 -4.07 -14.16 -23.81
CA GLN A 309 -5.07 -14.87 -23.03
C GLN A 309 -4.64 -14.91 -21.56
N HIS A 310 -5.36 -14.18 -20.72
CA HIS A 310 -5.19 -14.28 -19.28
C HIS A 310 -5.62 -15.66 -18.80
N ARG A 311 -4.68 -16.37 -18.17
CA ARG A 311 -5.00 -17.59 -17.44
C ARG A 311 -5.78 -17.18 -16.18
N PRO A 312 -6.82 -17.92 -15.78
CA PRO A 312 -7.53 -17.61 -14.56
C PRO A 312 -6.59 -17.74 -13.36
N THR A 313 -6.70 -16.82 -12.40
CA THR A 313 -5.93 -16.87 -11.16
C THR A 313 -6.52 -17.93 -10.22
N ALA A 314 -5.70 -18.88 -9.79
CA ALA A 314 -5.99 -19.78 -8.68
C ALA A 314 -5.47 -19.17 -7.37
N ILE A 315 -6.34 -19.04 -6.37
CA ILE A 315 -5.94 -18.70 -5.01
C ILE A 315 -5.62 -19.99 -4.26
N ILE A 316 -4.43 -20.05 -3.67
CA ILE A 316 -3.98 -21.19 -2.85
C ILE A 316 -3.61 -20.69 -1.46
N SER A 317 -4.05 -21.38 -0.42
CA SER A 317 -3.68 -21.05 0.96
C SER A 317 -3.60 -22.32 1.84
N ASP A 318 -3.56 -22.15 3.14
CA ASP A 318 -3.49 -23.21 4.13
C ASP A 318 -4.72 -23.18 5.06
N SER A 319 -4.97 -24.28 5.77
CA SER A 319 -6.13 -24.44 6.63
C SER A 319 -6.16 -23.51 7.85
N SER A 320 -5.05 -22.82 8.17
CA SER A 320 -5.02 -21.86 9.30
C SER A 320 -5.87 -20.62 9.04
N CYS A 321 -6.46 -20.47 7.85
CA CYS A 321 -7.47 -19.45 7.57
C CYS A 321 -8.81 -19.69 8.27
N ASP A 322 -9.06 -20.90 8.80
CA ASP A 322 -10.30 -21.28 9.50
C ASP A 322 -11.60 -21.16 8.65
N LEU A 323 -11.49 -21.00 7.33
CA LEU A 323 -12.64 -21.12 6.43
C LEU A 323 -13.05 -22.59 6.30
N GLY A 324 -14.35 -22.86 6.37
CA GLY A 324 -14.88 -24.21 6.21
C GLY A 324 -14.76 -24.71 4.76
N PHE A 325 -14.70 -26.03 4.57
CA PHE A 325 -14.56 -26.64 3.22
C PHE A 325 -15.59 -26.14 2.22
N GLY A 326 -16.87 -26.06 2.61
CA GLY A 326 -17.92 -25.52 1.74
C GLY A 326 -17.73 -24.05 1.36
N GLN A 327 -17.09 -23.25 2.22
CA GLN A 327 -16.78 -21.85 1.91
C GLN A 327 -15.59 -21.75 0.96
N LEU A 328 -14.55 -22.55 1.17
CA LEU A 328 -13.39 -22.62 0.28
C LEU A 328 -13.79 -23.09 -1.13
N ASP A 329 -14.65 -24.10 -1.22
CA ASP A 329 -15.20 -24.59 -2.49
C ASP A 329 -16.02 -23.51 -3.21
N GLN A 330 -16.89 -22.80 -2.49
CA GLN A 330 -17.68 -21.69 -3.05
C GLN A 330 -16.80 -20.54 -3.57
N LEU A 331 -15.68 -20.27 -2.90
CA LEU A 331 -14.71 -19.26 -3.30
C LEU A 331 -13.74 -19.77 -4.39
N ASN A 332 -13.81 -21.04 -4.77
CA ASN A 332 -12.85 -21.70 -5.67
C ASN A 332 -11.39 -21.56 -5.19
N VAL A 333 -11.21 -21.59 -3.87
CA VAL A 333 -9.89 -21.49 -3.22
C VAL A 333 -9.33 -22.88 -3.01
N GLN A 334 -8.10 -23.08 -3.49
CA GLN A 334 -7.34 -24.29 -3.24
C GLN A 334 -6.66 -24.17 -1.89
N TYR A 335 -6.57 -25.26 -1.13
CA TYR A 335 -5.93 -25.22 0.18
C TYR A 335 -5.14 -26.49 0.48
N VAL A 336 -4.13 -26.34 1.34
CA VAL A 336 -3.43 -27.44 1.99
C VAL A 336 -3.91 -27.58 3.43
N THR A 337 -4.13 -28.82 3.87
CA THR A 337 -4.57 -29.09 5.24
C THR A 337 -3.34 -29.25 6.12
N LEU A 338 -3.14 -28.31 7.04
CA LEU A 338 -2.09 -28.39 8.04
C LEU A 338 -2.36 -29.53 9.02
N ARG A 339 -1.31 -29.99 9.69
CA ARG A 339 -1.40 -31.05 10.70
C ARG A 339 -0.55 -30.70 11.90
N LEU A 340 -1.08 -30.96 13.08
CA LEU A 340 -0.37 -30.86 14.35
C LEU A 340 0.14 -32.23 14.76
N THR A 341 1.39 -32.29 15.23
CA THR A 341 2.01 -33.53 15.73
C THR A 341 2.57 -33.34 17.13
N ASN A 342 2.46 -34.39 17.94
CA ASN A 342 3.16 -34.56 19.22
C ASN A 342 3.46 -36.05 19.45
N ASP A 343 4.08 -36.39 20.59
CA ASP A 343 4.38 -37.79 20.96
C ASP A 343 3.12 -38.67 21.05
N GLY A 344 1.94 -38.06 21.22
CA GLY A 344 0.66 -38.74 21.27
C GLY A 344 0.01 -39.01 19.91
N GLY A 345 0.55 -38.47 18.81
CA GLY A 345 0.08 -38.69 17.45
C GLY A 345 -0.13 -37.40 16.64
N GLU A 346 -0.86 -37.53 15.52
CA GLU A 346 -1.14 -36.45 14.58
C GLU A 346 -2.63 -36.06 14.56
N ILE A 347 -2.91 -34.79 14.33
CA ILE A 347 -4.26 -34.21 14.19
C ILE A 347 -4.28 -33.30 12.96
N ALA A 348 -5.21 -33.55 12.03
CA ALA A 348 -5.45 -32.66 10.90
C ALA A 348 -6.17 -31.38 11.35
N ASP A 349 -5.87 -30.27 10.69
CA ASP A 349 -6.44 -28.98 11.01
C ASP A 349 -7.84 -28.82 10.39
N SER A 350 -8.84 -29.20 11.20
CA SER A 350 -10.26 -29.00 10.91
C SER A 350 -10.98 -28.78 12.24
N PRO A 351 -11.93 -27.84 12.34
CA PRO A 351 -12.70 -27.60 13.57
C PRO A 351 -13.37 -28.86 14.15
N ARG A 352 -13.68 -29.85 13.28
CA ARG A 352 -14.19 -31.17 13.68
C ARG A 352 -13.27 -31.91 14.67
N TYR A 353 -11.96 -31.68 14.61
CA TYR A 353 -10.97 -32.34 15.45
C TYR A 353 -10.56 -31.54 16.69
N LEU A 354 -11.23 -30.42 16.97
CA LEU A 354 -10.96 -29.62 18.16
C LEU A 354 -11.09 -30.41 19.48
N PRO A 355 -12.06 -31.33 19.67
CA PRO A 355 -12.11 -32.18 20.86
C PRO A 355 -10.86 -33.06 21.04
N ARG A 356 -10.31 -33.57 19.93
CA ARG A 356 -9.12 -34.43 19.93
C ARG A 356 -7.85 -33.66 20.31
N LEU A 357 -7.77 -32.36 19.99
CA LEU A 357 -6.67 -31.49 20.45
C LEU A 357 -6.58 -31.48 21.98
N ASN A 358 -7.72 -31.40 22.67
CA ASN A 358 -7.75 -31.40 24.14
C ASN A 358 -7.35 -32.74 24.75
N GLU A 359 -7.71 -33.85 24.11
CA GLU A 359 -7.34 -35.19 24.57
C GLU A 359 -5.84 -35.43 24.44
N LEU A 360 -5.27 -35.13 23.27
CA LEU A 360 -3.87 -35.39 22.96
C LEU A 360 -2.93 -34.31 23.50
N GLY A 361 -3.40 -33.09 23.75
CA GLY A 361 -2.60 -32.01 24.36
C GLY A 361 -2.19 -32.30 25.81
N LYS A 362 -2.86 -33.25 26.49
CA LYS A 362 -2.41 -33.77 27.79
C LYS A 362 -1.11 -34.57 27.71
N LYS A 363 -0.72 -35.01 26.51
CA LYS A 363 0.46 -35.86 26.26
C LYS A 363 1.69 -35.09 25.77
N GLY A 364 1.62 -33.76 25.64
CA GLY A 364 2.75 -32.94 25.20
C GLY A 364 2.32 -31.73 24.36
N THR A 365 3.27 -30.85 24.06
CA THR A 365 3.06 -29.69 23.18
C THR A 365 3.01 -30.10 21.72
N PHE A 366 2.10 -29.51 20.95
CA PHE A 366 2.02 -29.73 19.51
C PHE A 366 2.94 -28.80 18.74
N LYS A 367 3.44 -29.30 17.61
CA LYS A 367 4.09 -28.52 16.56
C LYS A 367 3.34 -28.72 15.23
N ILE A 368 3.48 -27.79 14.30
CA ILE A 368 3.00 -28.01 12.94
C ILE A 368 3.92 -29.04 12.28
N SER A 369 3.36 -30.06 11.67
CA SER A 369 4.12 -31.02 10.87
C SER A 369 4.81 -30.32 9.71
N HIS A 370 6.02 -30.73 9.35
CA HIS A 370 6.79 -30.15 8.26
C HIS A 370 7.02 -31.15 7.11
N LEU A 371 6.15 -32.16 6.98
CA LEU A 371 6.23 -33.11 5.88
C LEU A 371 5.89 -32.41 4.56
N GLU A 372 6.89 -32.20 3.71
CA GLU A 372 6.79 -31.71 2.32
C GLU A 372 5.81 -30.53 2.11
N GLY A 373 5.86 -29.54 3.00
CA GLY A 373 5.00 -28.34 2.91
C GLY A 373 3.48 -28.66 2.90
N HIS A 374 3.08 -29.84 3.36
CA HIS A 374 1.71 -30.39 3.24
C HIS A 374 1.21 -30.51 1.79
N GLY A 375 2.11 -30.74 0.84
CA GLY A 375 1.79 -30.89 -0.58
C GLY A 375 1.46 -29.57 -1.27
N ILE A 376 1.93 -28.42 -0.76
CA ILE A 376 1.73 -27.12 -1.40
C ILE A 376 2.37 -27.08 -2.79
N ALA A 377 3.55 -27.67 -2.96
CA ALA A 377 4.21 -27.82 -4.25
C ALA A 377 3.39 -28.67 -5.22
N ASP A 378 2.90 -29.84 -4.78
CA ASP A 378 2.07 -30.73 -5.60
C ASP A 378 0.76 -30.06 -6.01
N LYS A 379 0.13 -29.32 -5.09
CA LYS A 379 -1.08 -28.55 -5.37
C LYS A 379 -0.83 -27.52 -6.46
N ASN A 380 0.26 -26.74 -6.35
CA ASN A 380 0.64 -25.78 -7.38
C ASN A 380 0.95 -26.49 -8.71
N ALA A 381 1.71 -27.59 -8.70
CA ALA A 381 2.09 -28.33 -9.90
C ALA A 381 0.87 -28.85 -10.69
N SER A 382 -0.23 -29.16 -10.01
CA SER A 382 -1.48 -29.57 -10.66
C SER A 382 -2.26 -28.44 -11.34
N LEU A 383 -1.98 -27.17 -10.99
CA LEU A 383 -2.74 -25.99 -11.43
C LEU A 383 -1.96 -25.11 -12.42
N VAL A 384 -0.64 -25.03 -12.23
CA VAL A 384 0.31 -24.29 -13.07
C VAL A 384 0.32 -24.67 -14.56
N PRO A 385 -0.26 -25.78 -15.05
CA PRO A 385 -0.47 -25.94 -16.49
C PRO A 385 -1.51 -24.96 -17.06
N ASP A 386 -2.59 -24.69 -16.31
CA ASP A 386 -3.77 -24.00 -16.84
C ASP A 386 -4.08 -22.66 -16.14
N LYS A 387 -3.64 -22.50 -14.88
CA LYS A 387 -3.92 -21.32 -14.03
C LYS A 387 -2.66 -20.62 -13.52
N ASP A 388 -2.71 -19.29 -13.37
CA ASP A 388 -1.69 -18.59 -12.60
C ASP A 388 -1.97 -18.83 -11.11
N CYS A 389 -0.95 -19.07 -10.30
CA CYS A 389 -1.11 -19.46 -8.90
C CYS A 389 -0.67 -18.35 -7.94
N LEU A 390 -1.61 -17.81 -7.15
CA LEU A 390 -1.32 -16.89 -6.04
C LEU A 390 -1.43 -17.64 -4.71
N ASN A 391 -0.28 -17.89 -4.09
CA ASN A 391 -0.16 -18.52 -2.78
C ASN A 391 -0.23 -17.45 -1.68
N LEU A 392 -1.33 -17.43 -0.93
CA LEU A 392 -1.53 -16.57 0.24
C LEU A 392 -1.10 -17.34 1.49
N LEU A 393 0.14 -17.15 1.92
CA LEU A 393 0.66 -17.83 3.10
C LEU A 393 0.25 -17.11 4.38
N SER A 394 -0.09 -17.87 5.41
CA SER A 394 -0.32 -17.38 6.76
C SER A 394 0.90 -16.64 7.34
N ALA A 395 0.67 -15.83 8.38
CA ALA A 395 1.71 -15.32 9.26
C ALA A 395 2.58 -16.48 9.77
N PRO A 396 3.82 -16.22 10.22
CA PRO A 396 4.68 -17.27 10.78
C PRO A 396 4.19 -17.70 12.18
N ILE A 397 3.03 -18.37 12.22
CA ILE A 397 2.52 -19.09 13.41
C ILE A 397 3.53 -20.18 13.78
N ASP A 398 4.13 -20.78 12.74
CA ASP A 398 5.32 -21.63 12.80
C ASP A 398 6.31 -21.19 11.70
N PRO A 399 7.41 -20.50 12.05
CA PRO A 399 8.42 -20.05 11.09
C PRO A 399 9.03 -21.19 10.25
N ALA A 400 9.12 -22.41 10.79
CA ALA A 400 9.70 -23.54 10.06
C ALA A 400 8.77 -24.02 8.95
N TYR A 401 7.46 -24.05 9.19
CA TYR A 401 6.46 -24.36 8.15
C TYR A 401 6.50 -23.33 7.01
N GLN A 402 6.47 -22.04 7.34
CA GLN A 402 6.47 -20.97 6.33
C GLN A 402 7.76 -21.00 5.49
N SER A 403 8.93 -21.16 6.15
CA SER A 403 10.23 -21.27 5.48
C SER A 403 10.28 -22.47 4.53
N LEU A 404 9.73 -23.62 4.93
CA LEU A 404 9.65 -24.80 4.07
C LEU A 404 8.78 -24.53 2.83
N CYS A 405 7.59 -23.95 2.99
CA CYS A 405 6.72 -23.62 1.86
C CYS A 405 7.40 -22.66 0.88
N LEU A 406 8.05 -21.61 1.38
CA LEU A 406 8.79 -20.66 0.56
C LEU A 406 9.90 -21.35 -0.24
N LYS A 407 10.66 -22.25 0.40
CA LYS A 407 11.74 -23.01 -0.26
C LYS A 407 11.21 -23.95 -1.35
N GLU A 408 10.10 -24.62 -1.10
CA GLU A 408 9.47 -25.52 -2.07
C GLU A 408 8.92 -24.76 -3.28
N LEU A 409 8.21 -23.65 -3.04
CA LEU A 409 7.67 -22.79 -4.09
C LEU A 409 8.79 -22.13 -4.90
N GLU A 410 9.86 -21.67 -4.26
CA GLU A 410 11.04 -21.11 -4.95
C GLU A 410 11.72 -22.16 -5.84
N LYS A 411 11.88 -23.39 -5.33
CA LYS A 411 12.41 -24.51 -6.12
C LYS A 411 11.51 -24.79 -7.32
N MET A 412 10.20 -24.79 -7.12
CA MET A 412 9.22 -24.99 -8.19
C MET A 412 9.29 -23.88 -9.23
N THR A 413 9.41 -22.61 -8.86
CA THR A 413 9.60 -21.50 -9.83
C THR A 413 10.84 -21.71 -10.68
N LYS A 414 11.95 -22.16 -10.08
CA LYS A 414 13.23 -22.39 -10.78
C LYS A 414 13.21 -23.59 -11.73
N ILE A 415 12.66 -24.72 -11.31
CA ILE A 415 12.52 -25.92 -12.16
C ILE A 415 11.45 -25.69 -13.24
N GLY A 416 10.40 -25.00 -12.83
CA GLY A 416 9.15 -24.75 -13.51
C GLY A 416 8.42 -25.98 -14.02
N PHE A 417 7.72 -25.85 -15.14
CA PHE A 417 6.83 -26.86 -15.68
C PHE A 417 7.35 -27.40 -17.02
N ASN A 418 7.33 -28.72 -17.22
CA ASN A 418 7.93 -29.39 -18.39
C ASN A 418 9.42 -29.03 -18.63
N GLY A 419 10.17 -28.74 -17.57
CA GLY A 419 11.60 -28.39 -17.66
C GLY A 419 11.87 -26.95 -18.09
N GLN A 420 10.85 -26.09 -18.12
CA GLN A 420 10.98 -24.64 -18.35
C GLN A 420 10.65 -23.87 -17.06
N PRO A 421 11.52 -22.96 -16.58
CA PRO A 421 11.25 -22.14 -15.41
C PRO A 421 9.92 -21.37 -15.52
N LEU A 422 9.24 -21.16 -14.39
CA LEU A 422 8.03 -20.32 -14.36
C LEU A 422 8.41 -18.86 -14.39
N MET A 423 7.59 -18.06 -15.06
CA MET A 423 7.67 -16.62 -14.98
C MET A 423 7.31 -16.15 -13.57
N ALA A 424 7.85 -14.99 -13.17
CA ALA A 424 7.67 -14.44 -11.82
C ALA A 424 6.20 -14.25 -11.40
N ASN A 425 5.27 -14.23 -12.35
CA ASN A 425 3.84 -14.00 -12.17
C ASN A 425 2.96 -15.23 -12.45
N GLU A 426 3.52 -16.37 -12.86
CA GLU A 426 2.77 -17.63 -13.02
C GLU A 426 2.62 -18.36 -11.69
N LEU A 427 3.55 -18.12 -10.76
CA LEU A 427 3.50 -18.62 -9.39
C LEU A 427 4.04 -17.55 -8.45
N VAL A 428 3.12 -16.86 -7.78
CA VAL A 428 3.43 -15.79 -6.83
C VAL A 428 3.15 -16.28 -5.43
N THR A 429 4.06 -15.96 -4.51
CA THR A 429 3.85 -16.18 -3.09
C THR A 429 3.73 -14.83 -2.39
N TRP A 430 2.64 -14.65 -1.66
CA TRP A 430 2.37 -13.44 -0.88
C TRP A 430 2.16 -13.81 0.59
N VAL A 431 3.04 -13.31 1.45
CA VAL A 431 2.98 -13.57 2.89
C VAL A 431 2.02 -12.58 3.53
N SER A 432 0.89 -13.09 4.02
CA SER A 432 -0.20 -12.26 4.53
C SER A 432 0.18 -11.45 5.76
N GLY A 433 1.05 -12.00 6.61
CA GLY A 433 1.27 -11.47 7.95
C GLY A 433 0.01 -11.58 8.83
N GLN A 434 -0.98 -12.39 8.44
CA GLN A 434 -2.21 -12.65 9.19
C GLN A 434 -2.47 -14.16 9.26
N PHE A 435 -3.32 -14.58 10.19
CA PHE A 435 -3.81 -15.96 10.27
C PHE A 435 -5.26 -15.96 10.78
N SER A 436 -5.91 -17.13 10.79
CA SER A 436 -7.31 -17.26 11.22
C SER A 436 -8.20 -16.24 10.48
N VAL A 437 -9.08 -15.54 11.19
CA VAL A 437 -9.99 -14.51 10.65
C VAL A 437 -9.32 -13.44 9.80
N GLY A 438 -8.07 -13.08 10.10
CA GLY A 438 -7.32 -12.09 9.32
C GLY A 438 -6.93 -12.65 7.96
N LEU A 439 -6.48 -13.91 7.92
CA LEU A 439 -6.17 -14.61 6.67
C LEU A 439 -7.46 -14.94 5.89
N ALA A 440 -8.53 -15.33 6.57
CA ALA A 440 -9.84 -15.56 5.96
C ALA A 440 -10.32 -14.35 5.16
N ALA A 441 -10.26 -13.15 5.74
CA ALA A 441 -10.67 -11.92 5.08
C ALA A 441 -9.82 -11.63 3.82
N LEU A 442 -8.51 -11.83 3.89
CA LEU A 442 -7.60 -11.65 2.75
C LEU A 442 -7.87 -12.66 1.63
N ILE A 443 -8.12 -13.92 1.98
CA ILE A 443 -8.47 -14.97 1.01
C ILE A 443 -9.79 -14.66 0.33
N GLN A 444 -10.83 -14.29 1.08
CA GLN A 444 -12.13 -13.93 0.52
C GLN A 444 -12.03 -12.78 -0.46
N PHE A 445 -11.27 -11.73 -0.10
CA PHE A 445 -11.00 -10.60 -0.97
C PHE A 445 -10.26 -11.01 -2.25
N ALA A 446 -9.17 -11.78 -2.12
CA ALA A 446 -8.38 -12.25 -3.27
C ALA A 446 -9.18 -13.18 -4.19
N ALA A 447 -10.01 -14.05 -3.63
CA ALA A 447 -10.86 -14.97 -4.38
C ALA A 447 -11.92 -14.20 -5.19
N GLN A 448 -12.51 -13.15 -4.61
CA GLN A 448 -13.46 -12.29 -5.33
C GLN A 448 -12.78 -11.53 -6.47
N ALA A 449 -11.57 -11.01 -6.25
CA ALA A 449 -10.79 -10.34 -7.27
C ALA A 449 -10.40 -11.32 -8.42
N ALA A 450 -9.94 -12.52 -8.08
CA ALA A 450 -9.65 -13.57 -9.04
C ALA A 450 -10.90 -14.00 -9.84
N ALA A 451 -12.06 -14.16 -9.18
CA ALA A 451 -13.32 -14.47 -9.84
C ALA A 451 -13.80 -13.35 -10.78
N SER A 452 -13.40 -12.11 -10.53
CA SER A 452 -13.66 -10.95 -11.39
C SER A 452 -12.71 -10.88 -12.60
N GLY A 453 -11.76 -11.81 -12.72
CA GLY A 453 -10.79 -11.88 -13.82
C GLY A 453 -9.53 -11.04 -13.60
N ASP A 454 -9.29 -10.55 -12.39
CA ASP A 454 -8.05 -9.82 -12.11
C ASP A 454 -6.81 -10.73 -12.24
N ALA A 455 -5.76 -10.20 -12.86
CA ALA A 455 -4.45 -10.83 -12.89
C ALA A 455 -3.80 -10.78 -11.49
N ILE A 456 -2.90 -11.73 -11.18
CA ILE A 456 -2.23 -11.83 -9.88
C ILE A 456 -1.65 -10.50 -9.40
N GLU A 457 -0.97 -9.77 -10.28
CA GLU A 457 -0.31 -8.51 -9.96
C GLU A 457 -1.32 -7.47 -9.47
N THR A 458 -2.48 -7.39 -10.13
CA THR A 458 -3.59 -6.51 -9.73
C THR A 458 -4.19 -6.96 -8.40
N ILE A 459 -4.34 -8.27 -8.18
CA ILE A 459 -4.85 -8.81 -6.91
C ILE A 459 -3.89 -8.47 -5.77
N VAL A 460 -2.59 -8.64 -5.95
CA VAL A 460 -1.56 -8.32 -4.95
C VAL A 460 -1.56 -6.83 -4.62
N GLU A 461 -1.65 -5.94 -5.61
CA GLU A 461 -1.79 -4.50 -5.36
C GLU A 461 -3.04 -4.16 -4.55
N LYS A 462 -4.18 -4.76 -4.91
CA LYS A 462 -5.44 -4.58 -4.19
C LYS A 462 -5.34 -5.13 -2.76
N LEU A 463 -4.69 -6.29 -2.56
CA LEU A 463 -4.41 -6.86 -1.24
C LEU A 463 -3.55 -5.95 -0.37
N GLU A 464 -2.50 -5.33 -0.91
CA GLU A 464 -1.65 -4.38 -0.17
C GLU A 464 -2.41 -3.13 0.27
N ARG A 465 -3.37 -2.66 -0.53
CA ARG A 465 -4.26 -1.56 -0.15
C ARG A 465 -5.28 -2.01 0.89
N PHE A 466 -5.89 -3.17 0.67
CA PHE A 466 -6.91 -3.74 1.56
C PHE A 466 -6.34 -4.03 2.96
N LYS A 467 -5.14 -4.60 3.05
CA LYS A 467 -4.43 -4.89 4.31
C LYS A 467 -4.28 -3.67 5.22
N LYS A 468 -4.17 -2.45 4.65
CA LYS A 468 -4.08 -1.20 5.43
C LYS A 468 -5.38 -0.81 6.12
N ARG A 469 -6.51 -1.30 5.62
CA ARG A 469 -7.87 -1.04 6.15
C ARG A 469 -8.43 -2.23 6.94
N LEU A 470 -7.83 -3.41 6.80
CA LEU A 470 -8.18 -4.60 7.57
C LEU A 470 -7.74 -4.46 9.03
N HIS A 471 -8.68 -4.53 9.95
CA HIS A 471 -8.41 -4.54 11.39
C HIS A 471 -8.63 -5.93 11.96
N VAL A 472 -7.63 -6.46 12.67
CA VAL A 472 -7.67 -7.79 13.28
C VAL A 472 -7.37 -7.68 14.78
N LEU A 473 -8.28 -8.20 15.59
CA LEU A 473 -8.20 -8.25 17.04
C LEU A 473 -8.37 -9.69 17.52
N TYR A 474 -7.65 -10.04 18.57
CA TYR A 474 -7.81 -11.31 19.28
C TYR A 474 -8.14 -11.04 20.73
N ILE A 475 -9.15 -11.74 21.23
CA ILE A 475 -9.69 -11.61 22.57
C ILE A 475 -9.38 -12.89 23.33
N PHE A 476 -8.46 -12.79 24.28
CA PHE A 476 -8.00 -13.90 25.10
C PHE A 476 -8.72 -13.91 26.45
N PRO A 477 -9.19 -15.08 26.94
CA PRO A 477 -9.65 -15.20 28.31
C PRO A 477 -8.45 -15.09 29.28
N ALA A 478 -8.53 -14.22 30.28
CA ALA A 478 -7.39 -13.92 31.17
C ALA A 478 -7.06 -15.01 32.21
N THR A 479 -7.78 -16.15 32.22
CA THR A 479 -7.46 -17.33 33.04
C THR A 479 -7.76 -18.64 32.30
N LYS A 480 -6.80 -19.57 32.28
CA LYS A 480 -6.95 -20.99 31.88
C LYS A 480 -7.86 -21.82 32.82
N GLY A 481 -8.88 -21.23 33.43
CA GLY A 481 -9.74 -21.86 34.44
C GLY A 481 -11.16 -22.12 33.92
N LEU A 482 -11.62 -23.36 34.06
CA LEU A 482 -12.95 -23.85 33.74
C LEU A 482 -14.10 -22.94 34.26
N LEU A 483 -15.11 -22.77 33.39
CA LEU A 483 -16.55 -22.68 33.66
C LEU A 483 -17.03 -21.84 34.86
N GLY A 484 -17.65 -20.68 34.58
CA GLY A 484 -18.83 -20.24 35.35
C GLY A 484 -18.80 -18.86 36.03
N GLY A 485 -17.76 -18.04 35.91
CA GLY A 485 -17.73 -16.67 36.45
C GLY A 485 -17.57 -15.60 35.38
N LYS A 486 -18.05 -14.36 35.62
CA LYS A 486 -17.85 -13.20 34.71
C LYS A 486 -16.36 -13.09 34.36
N ALA A 487 -16.00 -13.43 33.12
CA ALA A 487 -14.63 -13.60 32.67
C ALA A 487 -13.96 -12.24 32.44
N THR A 488 -12.70 -12.13 32.84
CA THR A 488 -11.81 -11.04 32.44
C THR A 488 -11.17 -11.40 31.10
N PHE A 489 -11.05 -10.43 30.21
CA PHE A 489 -10.55 -10.62 28.84
C PHE A 489 -9.39 -9.68 28.55
N GLU A 490 -8.51 -10.09 27.65
CA GLU A 490 -7.47 -9.23 27.09
C GLU A 490 -7.70 -9.09 25.59
N ILE A 491 -7.89 -7.86 25.13
CA ILE A 491 -8.01 -7.52 23.71
C ILE A 491 -6.61 -7.14 23.22
N GLN A 492 -6.13 -7.88 22.23
CA GLN A 492 -4.81 -7.68 21.64
C GLN A 492 -4.92 -7.54 20.13
N SER A 493 -4.09 -6.69 19.53
CA SER A 493 -3.94 -6.61 18.06
C SER A 493 -2.73 -7.40 17.61
N TRP A 494 -2.84 -8.09 16.48
CA TRP A 494 -1.71 -8.74 15.83
C TRP A 494 -0.89 -7.73 15.01
N THR A 495 0.42 -7.67 15.23
CA THR A 495 1.33 -6.74 14.52
C THR A 495 2.00 -7.37 13.29
N GLY A 496 1.74 -8.65 13.00
CA GLY A 496 2.43 -9.43 11.98
C GLY A 496 3.43 -10.44 12.55
N THR A 497 4.02 -10.10 13.71
CA THR A 497 5.02 -10.93 14.39
C THR A 497 4.68 -11.20 15.86
N GLU A 498 3.95 -10.29 16.50
CA GLU A 498 3.62 -10.38 17.92
C GLU A 498 2.21 -9.83 18.20
N PHE A 499 1.76 -10.07 19.42
CA PHE A 499 0.55 -9.46 19.94
C PHE A 499 0.88 -8.20 20.73
N LYS A 500 0.12 -7.13 20.45
CA LYS A 500 0.14 -5.91 21.24
C LYS A 500 -1.13 -5.81 22.07
N ASN A 501 -0.98 -5.74 23.39
CA ASN A 501 -2.12 -5.54 24.29
C ASN A 501 -2.73 -4.15 24.06
N LEU A 502 -4.05 -4.10 23.88
CA LEU A 502 -4.81 -2.86 23.72
C LEU A 502 -5.61 -2.53 24.98
N VAL A 503 -6.33 -3.52 25.51
CA VAL A 503 -7.26 -3.34 26.63
C VAL A 503 -7.29 -4.61 27.48
N LYS A 504 -7.22 -4.44 28.80
CA LYS A 504 -7.49 -5.48 29.78
C LYS A 504 -8.83 -5.19 30.46
N LEU A 505 -9.78 -6.10 30.31
CA LEU A 505 -11.13 -5.95 30.81
C LEU A 505 -11.24 -6.47 32.24
N GLY A 506 -11.72 -5.60 33.13
CA GLY A 506 -12.02 -5.89 34.52
C GLY A 506 -13.33 -6.64 34.73
N LYS A 507 -13.60 -7.05 35.98
CA LYS A 507 -14.87 -7.70 36.33
C LYS A 507 -16.05 -6.72 36.15
N GLY A 508 -17.00 -7.10 35.30
CA GLY A 508 -18.24 -6.32 35.09
C GLY A 508 -18.21 -5.41 33.87
N GLU A 509 -17.05 -5.21 33.25
CA GLU A 509 -16.97 -4.53 31.95
C GLU A 509 -17.46 -5.44 30.83
N GLU A 510 -18.27 -4.90 29.92
CA GLU A 510 -18.82 -5.69 28.82
C GLU A 510 -17.88 -5.70 27.61
N LEU A 511 -17.43 -6.90 27.22
CA LEU A 511 -16.52 -7.11 26.09
C LEU A 511 -17.04 -6.47 24.80
N ALA A 512 -18.34 -6.64 24.51
CA ALA A 512 -18.94 -6.12 23.30
C ALA A 512 -18.92 -4.59 23.26
N ASP A 513 -19.19 -3.90 24.37
CA ASP A 513 -19.16 -2.43 24.42
C ASP A 513 -17.76 -1.89 24.16
N GLN A 514 -16.74 -2.57 24.67
CA GLN A 514 -15.35 -2.15 24.51
C GLN A 514 -14.85 -2.42 23.08
N LEU A 515 -15.28 -3.52 22.45
CA LEU A 515 -15.03 -3.75 21.04
C LEU A 515 -15.75 -2.74 20.15
N ILE A 516 -17.03 -2.45 20.43
CA ILE A 516 -17.79 -1.40 19.74
C ILE A 516 -17.07 -0.06 19.87
N LYS A 517 -16.63 0.33 21.08
CA LYS A 517 -15.86 1.56 21.30
C LYS A 517 -14.58 1.61 20.46
N ILE A 518 -13.86 0.48 20.37
CA ILE A 518 -12.66 0.35 19.54
C ILE A 518 -13.00 0.50 18.04
N MET A 519 -14.14 -0.01 17.60
CA MET A 519 -14.62 0.10 16.22
C MET A 519 -15.12 1.53 15.90
N THR A 520 -15.87 2.17 16.80
CA THR A 520 -16.41 3.53 16.61
C THR A 520 -15.33 4.61 16.60
N ASN A 521 -14.16 4.33 17.19
CA ASN A 521 -12.99 5.20 17.05
C ASN A 521 -12.39 5.19 15.64
N ARG A 522 -12.82 4.26 14.77
CA ARG A 522 -12.32 4.10 13.40
C ARG A 522 -13.37 4.37 12.34
N TYR A 523 -14.59 3.92 12.57
CA TYR A 523 -15.69 4.02 11.63
C TYR A 523 -16.93 4.62 12.29
N SER A 524 -17.71 5.35 11.51
CA SER A 524 -19.05 5.78 11.92
C SER A 524 -19.95 4.55 12.08
N THR A 525 -20.97 4.63 12.93
CA THR A 525 -22.00 3.59 13.02
C THR A 525 -22.83 3.46 11.73
N SER A 526 -22.82 4.50 10.88
CA SER A 526 -23.45 4.51 9.55
C SER A 526 -22.53 4.00 8.43
N THR A 527 -21.33 3.50 8.75
CA THR A 527 -20.45 2.90 7.75
C THR A 527 -20.82 1.43 7.61
N PRO A 528 -21.05 0.90 6.40
CA PRO A 528 -21.25 -0.53 6.19
C PRO A 528 -19.93 -1.27 6.44
N ILE A 529 -19.87 -2.02 7.54
CA ILE A 529 -18.68 -2.76 7.97
C ILE A 529 -18.91 -4.25 7.77
N GLN A 530 -17.98 -4.91 7.11
CA GLN A 530 -17.91 -6.38 7.09
C GLN A 530 -17.22 -6.90 8.35
N ILE A 531 -17.74 -7.99 8.90
CA ILE A 531 -17.31 -8.55 10.18
C ILE A 531 -17.10 -10.06 10.05
N LEU A 532 -15.92 -10.54 10.45
CA LEU A 532 -15.63 -11.96 10.63
C LEU A 532 -15.30 -12.20 12.09
N ILE A 533 -16.04 -13.11 12.74
CA ILE A 533 -15.75 -13.58 14.10
C ILE A 533 -15.31 -15.03 14.06
N GLY A 534 -14.10 -15.32 14.55
CA GLY A 534 -13.58 -16.66 14.72
C GLY A 534 -13.66 -17.07 16.19
N HIS A 535 -13.93 -18.34 16.49
CA HIS A 535 -13.96 -18.82 17.87
C HIS A 535 -13.24 -20.16 18.07
N ALA A 536 -12.41 -20.25 19.11
CA ALA A 536 -11.79 -21.48 19.56
C ALA A 536 -12.69 -22.17 20.61
N GLY A 537 -13.73 -22.88 20.14
CA GLY A 537 -14.70 -23.55 21.02
C GLY A 537 -15.62 -22.62 21.84
N ALA A 538 -15.69 -21.34 21.50
CA ALA A 538 -16.51 -20.31 22.16
C ALA A 538 -17.67 -19.80 21.28
N GLU A 539 -18.38 -20.72 20.62
CA GLU A 539 -19.40 -20.39 19.60
C GLU A 539 -20.49 -19.46 20.14
N LYS A 540 -21.06 -19.77 21.31
CA LYS A 540 -22.14 -18.97 21.92
C LYS A 540 -21.68 -17.53 22.20
N GLN A 541 -20.44 -17.37 22.68
CA GLN A 541 -19.87 -16.05 22.92
C GLN A 541 -19.64 -15.30 21.62
N GLY A 542 -19.13 -15.97 20.58
CA GLY A 542 -18.96 -15.39 19.25
C GLY A 542 -20.28 -14.94 18.62
N GLN A 543 -21.33 -15.75 18.70
CA GLN A 543 -22.69 -15.40 18.23
C GLN A 543 -23.26 -14.21 18.97
N ALA A 544 -23.13 -14.17 20.31
CA ALA A 544 -23.61 -13.05 21.11
C ALA A 544 -22.89 -11.74 20.76
N LEU A 545 -21.57 -11.80 20.56
CA LEU A 545 -20.77 -10.66 20.16
C LEU A 545 -21.16 -10.17 18.76
N LEU A 546 -21.26 -11.08 17.78
CA LEU A 546 -21.67 -10.76 16.41
C LEU A 546 -23.02 -10.04 16.40
N LYS A 547 -24.01 -10.58 17.14
CA LYS A 547 -25.34 -10.00 17.27
C LYS A 547 -25.29 -8.56 17.79
N LYS A 548 -24.49 -8.30 18.83
CA LYS A 548 -24.40 -6.97 19.45
C LYS A 548 -23.67 -5.96 18.55
N ILE A 549 -22.63 -6.38 17.83
CA ILE A 549 -21.95 -5.51 16.86
C ILE A 549 -22.90 -5.18 15.70
N ASN A 550 -23.61 -6.16 15.15
CA ASN A 550 -24.58 -5.98 14.06
C ASN A 550 -25.82 -5.14 14.44
N GLN A 551 -26.07 -4.92 15.74
CA GLN A 551 -27.10 -4.01 16.23
C GLN A 551 -26.63 -2.56 16.28
N THR A 552 -25.31 -2.33 16.22
CA THR A 552 -24.71 -1.01 16.42
C THR A 552 -24.24 -0.37 15.12
N PHE A 553 -23.68 -1.17 14.21
CA PHE A 553 -23.22 -0.70 12.90
C PHE A 553 -24.24 -1.02 11.81
N GLU A 554 -24.29 -0.17 10.78
CA GLU A 554 -25.01 -0.46 9.55
C GLU A 554 -24.50 -1.77 8.94
N GLN A 555 -25.42 -2.60 8.46
CA GLN A 555 -25.14 -4.00 8.17
C GLN A 555 -24.38 -4.18 6.86
N GLY A 556 -23.07 -4.48 6.96
CA GLY A 556 -22.33 -5.22 5.94
C GLY A 556 -22.48 -6.74 6.12
N LYS A 557 -21.71 -7.53 5.36
CA LYS A 557 -21.66 -8.99 5.52
C LYS A 557 -21.01 -9.39 6.85
N SER A 558 -21.67 -10.27 7.59
CA SER A 558 -21.16 -10.79 8.87
C SER A 558 -21.04 -12.31 8.84
N GLN A 559 -19.93 -12.87 9.32
CA GLN A 559 -19.66 -14.31 9.34
C GLN A 559 -19.12 -14.78 10.68
N LEU A 560 -19.48 -16.01 11.07
CA LEU A 560 -18.93 -16.72 12.23
C LEU A 560 -18.14 -17.94 11.74
N LEU A 561 -16.89 -18.07 12.18
CA LEU A 561 -15.96 -19.12 11.82
C LEU A 561 -15.56 -19.94 13.06
N ALA A 562 -15.48 -21.25 12.93
CA ALA A 562 -14.93 -22.11 13.97
C ALA A 562 -13.42 -22.27 13.75
N MET A 563 -12.60 -21.98 14.77
CA MET A 563 -11.15 -22.14 14.67
C MET A 563 -10.76 -23.62 14.73
N GLY A 564 -9.84 -24.02 13.85
CA GLY A 564 -9.25 -25.34 13.81
C GLY A 564 -8.22 -25.58 14.93
N PRO A 565 -7.74 -26.84 15.04
CA PRO A 565 -6.66 -27.21 15.94
C PRO A 565 -5.41 -26.33 15.83
N VAL A 566 -4.97 -25.92 14.63
CA VAL A 566 -3.77 -25.09 14.47
C VAL A 566 -3.98 -23.74 15.14
N SER A 567 -4.96 -22.95 14.70
CA SER A 567 -5.29 -21.66 15.30
C SER A 567 -5.49 -21.78 16.82
N THR A 568 -6.21 -22.81 17.27
CA THR A 568 -6.49 -23.02 18.70
C THR A 568 -5.24 -23.43 19.51
N ASN A 569 -4.33 -24.20 18.95
CA ASN A 569 -3.07 -24.57 19.63
C ASN A 569 -2.23 -23.32 19.95
N HIS A 570 -2.22 -22.36 19.03
CA HIS A 570 -1.43 -21.13 19.18
C HIS A 570 -2.16 -20.05 19.97
N LEU A 571 -3.47 -19.91 19.80
CA LEU A 571 -4.28 -18.88 20.45
C LEU A 571 -4.87 -19.30 21.79
N GLY A 572 -4.99 -20.60 22.05
CA GLY A 572 -5.68 -21.15 23.20
C GLY A 572 -7.19 -21.29 23.02
N LEU A 573 -7.76 -22.25 23.75
CA LEU A 573 -9.21 -22.45 23.85
C LEU A 573 -9.89 -21.22 24.47
N GLY A 574 -11.10 -20.93 24.00
CA GLY A 574 -11.90 -19.81 24.45
C GLY A 574 -11.56 -18.48 23.77
N THR A 575 -10.51 -18.44 22.96
CA THR A 575 -10.13 -17.24 22.20
C THR A 575 -11.16 -16.91 21.13
N ILE A 576 -11.42 -15.61 20.96
CA ILE A 576 -12.24 -15.06 19.88
C ILE A 576 -11.35 -14.20 19.00
N GLY A 577 -11.38 -14.42 17.69
CA GLY A 577 -10.79 -13.53 16.69
C GLY A 577 -11.87 -12.63 16.10
N LEU A 578 -11.54 -11.36 15.86
CA LEU A 578 -12.42 -10.41 15.20
C LEU A 578 -11.63 -9.73 14.07
N ALA A 579 -12.09 -9.89 12.83
CA ALA A 579 -11.65 -9.08 11.71
C ALA A 579 -12.78 -8.18 11.24
N PHE A 580 -12.48 -6.91 10.95
CA PHE A 580 -13.46 -5.95 10.45
C PHE A 580 -12.84 -4.92 9.51
N TYR A 581 -13.64 -4.47 8.54
CA TYR A 581 -13.24 -3.50 7.52
C TYR A 581 -14.47 -2.89 6.83
N GLU A 582 -14.31 -1.69 6.27
CA GLU A 582 -15.33 -1.03 5.44
C GLU A 582 -15.38 -1.64 4.02
N GLU A 583 -16.59 -1.86 3.52
CA GLU A 583 -16.86 -2.33 2.15
C GLU A 583 -16.51 -1.25 1.12
N GLU A 584 -15.83 -1.61 0.02
CA GLU A 584 -15.63 -0.70 -1.11
C GLU A 584 -16.90 -0.71 -1.97
N ASN A 585 -17.45 0.47 -2.27
CA ASN A 585 -18.53 0.65 -3.25
C ASN A 585 -18.04 0.38 -4.68
#